data_AF-A0A9P7WXV2-F1
#
_entry.id   AF-A0A9P7WXV2-F1
#
_cell.length_a   1.000
_cell.length_b   1.000
_cell.length_c   1.000
_cell.angle_alpha   90.00
_cell.angle_beta   90.00
_cell.angle_gamma   90.00
#
_symmetry.space_group_name_H-M   'P 1'
#
loop_
_entity.id
_entity.type
_entity.pdbx_description
1 polymer ?
#
loop_
_entity_poly.entity_id
_entity_poly.type
_entity_poly.pdbx_seq_one_letter_code
_entity_poly.pdbx_strand_id
1 'polypeptide(L)'
;MSSYNSTANPCFAGSCSILLADGMSLKVSDLIAGVAVKTPKGPRKIVGVIKTSIQGEKLEMCEIDNGFSKLIITPWHPIKQGDGVDGKWVFPADVSMVRTIDCDAVYSILLGAVDDSDAHGVYVGGTLCVTLGHGIEHSEHDARAHPFLGSYYKVHQAFKSATCIDERGLVYAVGVERIEKTGLISGFQWK
;
A
#
# COMPACT_ATOMS: atom_id res chain seq x y z
N MET A 1 20.83 17.63 8.48
CA MET A 1 19.51 17.92 7.86
C MET A 1 19.00 16.62 7.28
N SER A 2 18.21 15.86 8.05
CA SER A 2 17.69 14.56 7.61
C SER A 2 16.38 14.75 6.86
N SER A 3 16.46 14.83 5.54
CA SER A 3 15.31 14.73 4.65
C SER A 3 14.76 13.29 4.73
N TYR A 4 13.95 13.00 5.75
CA TYR A 4 13.35 11.68 6.00
C TYR A 4 12.14 11.37 5.10
N ASN A 5 11.97 12.02 3.95
CA ASN A 5 10.71 11.97 3.21
C ASN A 5 10.82 11.75 1.71
N SER A 6 11.72 10.86 1.28
CA SER A 6 11.89 10.52 -0.12
C SER A 6 12.54 9.12 -0.19
N THR A 7 12.02 8.06 -0.81
CA THR A 7 10.83 7.80 -1.64
C THR A 7 10.76 6.27 -1.80
N ALA A 8 10.01 5.51 -0.97
CA ALA A 8 9.70 4.10 -1.30
C ALA A 8 8.58 3.43 -0.47
N ASN A 9 7.79 4.13 0.35
CA ASN A 9 6.78 3.44 1.16
C ASN A 9 5.47 3.40 0.38
N PRO A 10 5.02 2.26 -0.18
CA PRO A 10 3.73 2.19 -0.85
C PRO A 10 2.61 2.22 0.19
N CYS A 11 2.00 3.39 0.37
CA CYS A 11 0.95 3.58 1.35
C CYS A 11 -0.21 4.43 0.80
N PHE A 12 -1.38 4.24 1.37
CA PHE A 12 -2.60 5.00 1.09
C PHE A 12 -2.87 6.02 2.20
N ALA A 13 -3.48 7.15 1.87
CA ALA A 13 -4.13 7.97 2.89
C ALA A 13 -5.35 7.24 3.48
N GLY A 14 -5.59 7.41 4.78
CA GLY A 14 -6.70 6.74 5.47
C GLY A 14 -8.09 7.15 4.97
N SER A 15 -8.23 8.35 4.38
CA SER A 15 -9.48 8.89 3.84
C SER A 15 -9.94 8.20 2.54
N CYS A 16 -9.04 7.46 1.87
CA CYS A 16 -9.37 6.75 0.64
C CYS A 16 -10.42 5.67 0.87
N SER A 17 -11.26 5.42 -0.14
CA SER A 17 -12.26 4.35 -0.11
C SER A 17 -11.75 3.11 -0.84
N ILE A 18 -11.82 1.93 -0.20
CA ILE A 18 -11.49 0.63 -0.78
C ILE A 18 -12.76 -0.18 -1.06
N LEU A 19 -12.81 -0.86 -2.22
CA LEU A 19 -13.94 -1.67 -2.64
C LEU A 19 -13.94 -3.06 -1.99
N LEU A 20 -15.01 -3.37 -1.28
CA LEU A 20 -15.23 -4.65 -0.63
C LEU A 20 -15.74 -5.71 -1.62
N ALA A 21 -15.67 -6.98 -1.20
CA ALA A 21 -16.10 -8.11 -2.02
C ALA A 21 -17.60 -8.09 -2.38
N ASP A 22 -18.43 -7.48 -1.54
CA ASP A 22 -19.88 -7.32 -1.73
C ASP A 22 -20.26 -6.10 -2.57
N GLY A 23 -19.28 -5.30 -3.01
CA GLY A 23 -19.49 -4.08 -3.78
C GLY A 23 -19.70 -2.81 -2.95
N MET A 24 -19.76 -2.91 -1.63
CA MET A 24 -19.71 -1.74 -0.74
C MET A 24 -18.27 -1.19 -0.66
N SER A 25 -18.11 0.00 -0.08
CA SER A 25 -16.80 0.61 0.15
C SER A 25 -16.58 0.92 1.62
N LEU A 26 -15.33 0.81 2.07
CA LEU A 26 -14.89 1.18 3.41
C LEU A 26 -13.77 2.22 3.30
N LYS A 27 -13.59 3.09 4.30
CA LYS A 27 -12.36 3.89 4.40
C LYS A 27 -11.17 2.99 4.70
N VAL A 28 -10.01 3.30 4.14
CA VAL A 28 -8.77 2.58 4.41
C VAL A 28 -8.40 2.64 5.90
N SER A 29 -8.70 3.75 6.58
CA SER A 29 -8.48 3.89 8.03
C SER A 29 -9.30 2.94 8.90
N ASP A 30 -10.41 2.43 8.35
CA ASP A 30 -11.39 1.64 9.09
C ASP A 30 -11.22 0.14 8.80
N LEU A 31 -10.24 -0.24 7.95
CA LEU A 31 -9.97 -1.63 7.60
C LEU A 31 -9.51 -2.43 8.82
N ILE A 32 -10.02 -3.66 8.89
CA ILE A 32 -9.66 -4.64 9.90
C ILE A 32 -9.29 -5.96 9.23
N ALA A 33 -8.48 -6.78 9.91
CA ALA A 33 -8.15 -8.11 9.41
C ALA A 33 -9.43 -8.97 9.29
N GLY A 34 -9.48 -9.82 8.27
CA GLY A 34 -10.61 -10.70 7.97
C GLY A 34 -11.63 -10.14 6.99
N VAL A 35 -11.68 -8.82 6.78
CA VAL A 35 -12.54 -8.20 5.76
C VAL A 35 -12.14 -8.67 4.36
N ALA A 36 -13.14 -9.00 3.54
CA ALA A 36 -12.94 -9.40 2.15
C ALA A 36 -13.05 -8.20 1.22
N VAL A 37 -12.00 -7.99 0.41
CA VAL A 37 -11.91 -6.94 -0.61
C VAL A 37 -12.04 -7.52 -2.00
N LYS A 38 -12.51 -6.69 -2.94
CA LYS A 38 -12.53 -7.06 -4.36
C LYS A 38 -11.12 -6.98 -4.94
N THR A 39 -10.71 -8.03 -5.65
CA THR A 39 -9.46 -8.07 -6.42
C THR A 39 -9.75 -8.49 -7.87
N PRO A 40 -8.82 -8.26 -8.82
CA PRO A 40 -8.95 -8.72 -10.20
C PRO A 40 -9.20 -10.23 -10.36
N LYS A 41 -8.67 -11.05 -9.43
CA LYS A 41 -8.73 -12.52 -9.48
C LYS A 41 -9.73 -13.11 -8.49
N GLY A 42 -10.73 -12.30 -8.09
CA GLY A 42 -11.79 -12.68 -7.15
C GLY A 42 -11.58 -12.12 -5.74
N PRO A 43 -12.57 -12.25 -4.84
CA PRO A 43 -12.48 -11.73 -3.48
C PRO A 43 -11.29 -12.29 -2.67
N ARG A 44 -10.66 -11.44 -1.85
CA ARG A 44 -9.60 -11.85 -0.91
C ARG A 44 -9.74 -11.21 0.45
N LYS A 45 -9.36 -11.96 1.49
CA LYS A 45 -9.31 -11.45 2.86
C LYS A 45 -8.04 -10.64 3.09
N ILE A 46 -8.19 -9.52 3.77
CA ILE A 46 -7.10 -8.80 4.41
C ILE A 46 -6.60 -9.66 5.58
N VAL A 47 -5.30 -9.89 5.66
CA VAL A 47 -4.66 -10.61 6.78
C VAL A 47 -3.76 -9.70 7.61
N GLY A 48 -3.48 -8.48 7.13
CA GLY A 48 -2.76 -7.48 7.89
C GLY A 48 -2.98 -6.08 7.32
N VAL A 49 -3.02 -5.10 8.22
CA VAL A 49 -3.01 -3.67 7.88
C VAL A 49 -1.92 -3.02 8.72
N ILE A 50 -1.06 -2.21 8.10
CA ILE A 50 -0.07 -1.39 8.79
C ILE A 50 -0.57 0.04 8.78
N LYS A 51 -0.64 0.68 9.95
CA LYS A 51 -0.80 2.12 10.10
C LYS A 51 0.55 2.73 10.46
N THR A 52 1.08 3.56 9.58
CA THR A 52 2.34 4.29 9.80
C THR A 52 2.03 5.73 10.16
N SER A 53 2.37 6.14 11.38
CA SER A 53 2.22 7.54 11.82
C SER A 53 3.25 8.44 11.15
N ILE A 54 2.84 9.64 10.71
CA ILE A 54 3.71 10.62 10.07
C ILE A 54 4.07 11.71 11.06
N GLN A 55 5.36 11.82 11.39
CA GLN A 55 5.86 12.90 12.27
C GLN A 55 5.81 14.24 11.53
N GLY A 56 5.18 15.25 12.15
CA GLY A 56 5.04 16.58 11.55
C GLY A 56 3.89 16.72 10.55
N GLU A 57 3.05 15.69 10.41
CA GLU A 57 1.76 15.70 9.71
C GLU A 57 1.80 16.16 8.25
N LYS A 58 2.96 16.17 7.58
CA LYS A 58 3.09 16.55 6.16
C LYS A 58 3.78 15.47 5.35
N LEU A 59 3.17 15.11 4.22
CA LEU A 59 3.68 14.05 3.36
C LEU A 59 3.47 14.41 1.88
N GLU A 60 4.45 14.08 1.05
CA GLU A 60 4.28 14.12 -0.40
C GLU A 60 3.31 13.01 -0.83
N MET A 61 2.24 13.40 -1.50
CA MET A 61 1.19 12.50 -1.98
C MET A 61 0.79 12.89 -3.42
N CYS A 62 0.26 11.92 -4.14
CA CYS A 62 -0.43 12.12 -5.41
C CYS A 62 -1.94 12.01 -5.19
N GLU A 63 -2.70 12.84 -5.89
CA GLU A 63 -4.17 12.75 -5.95
C GLU A 63 -4.58 12.35 -7.36
N ILE A 64 -5.35 11.26 -7.45
CA ILE A 64 -5.91 10.77 -8.71
C ILE A 64 -7.43 10.75 -8.54
N ASP A 65 -8.12 11.54 -9.36
CA ASP A 65 -9.57 11.67 -9.37
C ASP A 65 -10.12 10.97 -10.61
N ASN A 66 -11.03 10.01 -10.41
CA ASN A 66 -11.71 9.30 -11.49
C ASN A 66 -13.17 9.75 -11.70
N GLY A 67 -13.55 10.88 -11.09
CA GLY A 67 -14.88 11.48 -11.20
C GLY A 67 -15.90 10.96 -10.18
N PHE A 68 -15.65 9.81 -9.54
CA PHE A 68 -16.55 9.23 -8.52
C PHE A 68 -15.91 9.18 -7.13
N SER A 69 -14.61 8.92 -7.08
CA SER A 69 -13.84 8.88 -5.84
C SER A 69 -12.41 9.35 -6.11
N LYS A 70 -11.73 9.73 -5.03
CA LYS A 70 -10.34 10.13 -5.08
C LYS A 70 -9.44 9.05 -4.50
N LEU A 71 -8.29 8.87 -5.11
CA LEU A 71 -7.15 8.14 -4.57
C LEU A 71 -6.10 9.15 -4.14
N ILE A 72 -5.77 9.15 -2.84
CA ILE A 72 -4.65 9.90 -2.26
C ILE A 72 -3.62 8.88 -1.80
N ILE A 73 -2.46 8.90 -2.43
CA ILE A 73 -1.48 7.80 -2.34
C ILE A 73 -0.05 8.32 -2.37
N THR A 74 0.90 7.61 -1.78
CA THR A 74 2.31 8.01 -1.87
C THR A 74 2.80 7.92 -3.32
N PRO A 75 3.73 8.80 -3.76
CA PRO A 75 4.09 8.93 -5.17
C PRO A 75 4.70 7.67 -5.79
N TRP A 76 5.19 6.74 -4.96
CA TRP A 76 5.90 5.52 -5.36
C TRP A 76 5.13 4.24 -5.03
N HIS A 77 3.83 4.36 -4.78
CA HIS A 77 2.95 3.21 -4.62
C HIS A 77 2.42 2.78 -6.00
N PRO A 78 2.81 1.63 -6.53
CA PRO A 78 2.40 1.22 -7.88
C PRO A 78 0.89 1.14 -8.05
N ILE A 79 0.41 1.76 -9.13
CA ILE A 79 -0.99 1.73 -9.56
C ILE A 79 -1.07 1.21 -10.99
N LYS A 80 -2.21 0.63 -11.35
CA LYS A 80 -2.53 0.27 -12.74
C LYS A 80 -3.11 1.50 -13.43
N GLN A 81 -2.50 1.90 -14.54
CA GLN A 81 -3.00 3.01 -15.35
C GLN A 81 -4.21 2.58 -16.20
N GLY A 82 -5.29 3.36 -16.18
CA GLY A 82 -6.50 3.13 -16.97
C GLY A 82 -7.58 2.33 -16.24
N ASP A 83 -8.73 2.16 -16.90
CA ASP A 83 -9.90 1.51 -16.32
C ASP A 83 -9.82 -0.01 -16.51
N GLY A 84 -9.20 -0.71 -15.56
CA GLY A 84 -9.25 -2.18 -15.49
C GLY A 84 -7.91 -2.88 -15.36
N VAL A 85 -7.85 -4.13 -15.85
CA VAL A 85 -6.73 -5.07 -15.62
C VAL A 85 -5.66 -5.05 -16.72
N ASP A 86 -5.96 -4.47 -17.87
CA ASP A 86 -5.09 -4.47 -19.06
C ASP A 86 -4.08 -3.31 -19.10
N GLY A 87 -4.11 -2.44 -18.09
CA GLY A 87 -3.22 -1.29 -17.97
C GLY A 87 -1.76 -1.62 -17.65
N LYS A 88 -0.88 -0.63 -17.76
CA LYS A 88 0.52 -0.74 -17.27
C LYS A 88 0.57 -0.37 -15.79
N TRP A 89 1.40 -1.07 -15.02
CA TRP A 89 1.75 -0.64 -13.65
C TRP A 89 2.74 0.53 -13.72
N VAL A 90 2.40 1.64 -13.07
CA VAL A 90 3.16 2.90 -13.07
C VAL A 90 3.24 3.47 -11.66
N PHE A 91 4.16 4.41 -11.43
CA PHE A 91 4.15 5.18 -10.19
C PHE A 91 3.23 6.40 -10.32
N PRO A 92 2.45 6.75 -9.29
CA PRO A 92 1.64 7.96 -9.26
C PRO A 92 2.43 9.24 -9.56
N ALA A 93 3.71 9.30 -9.18
CA ALA A 93 4.59 10.42 -9.51
C ALA A 93 4.76 10.65 -11.03
N ASP A 94 4.64 9.58 -11.83
CA ASP A 94 4.85 9.63 -13.27
C ASP A 94 3.61 10.13 -14.04
N VAL A 95 2.43 10.05 -13.41
CA VAL A 95 1.13 10.28 -14.07
C VAL A 95 0.24 11.31 -13.37
N SER A 96 0.69 11.84 -12.23
CA SER A 96 -0.04 12.80 -11.41
C SER A 96 0.92 13.81 -10.77
N MET A 97 0.40 14.99 -10.41
CA MET A 97 1.15 15.99 -9.67
C MET A 97 1.39 15.54 -8.23
N VAL A 98 2.65 15.57 -7.79
CA VAL A 98 3.03 15.39 -6.38
C VAL A 98 2.76 16.69 -5.61
N ARG A 99 2.10 16.58 -4.46
CA ARG A 99 1.82 17.71 -3.56
C ARG A 99 2.12 17.31 -2.12
N THR A 100 2.66 18.26 -1.35
CA THR A 100 2.72 18.12 0.11
C THR A 100 1.34 18.41 0.68
N ILE A 101 0.75 17.44 1.37
CA ILE A 101 -0.54 17.59 2.04
C ILE A 101 -0.41 17.28 3.52
N ASP A 102 -1.38 17.74 4.31
CA ASP A 102 -1.50 17.33 5.70
C ASP A 102 -1.97 15.87 5.78
N CYS A 103 -1.24 15.03 6.52
CA CYS A 103 -1.44 13.60 6.61
C CYS A 103 -0.87 13.04 7.92
N ASP A 104 -1.73 12.63 8.84
CA ASP A 104 -1.32 12.12 10.16
C ASP A 104 -0.81 10.67 10.10
N ALA A 105 -1.33 9.89 9.15
CA ALA A 105 -1.00 8.49 9.00
C ALA A 105 -1.30 7.98 7.59
N VAL A 106 -0.48 7.02 7.17
CA VAL A 106 -0.67 6.25 5.94
C VAL A 106 -0.80 4.76 6.22
N TYR A 107 -1.39 4.03 5.27
CA TYR A 107 -1.78 2.64 5.48
C TYR A 107 -1.26 1.74 4.37
N SER A 108 -0.79 0.54 4.72
CA SER A 108 -0.43 -0.53 3.77
C SER A 108 -1.21 -1.79 4.11
N ILE A 109 -1.56 -2.57 3.08
CA ILE A 109 -2.46 -3.73 3.19
C ILE A 109 -1.71 -4.99 2.79
N LEU A 110 -1.90 -6.07 3.52
CA LEU A 110 -1.48 -7.43 3.18
C LEU A 110 -2.73 -8.30 3.00
N LEU A 111 -2.89 -8.89 1.82
CA LEU A 111 -3.94 -9.87 1.54
C LEU A 111 -3.45 -11.27 1.91
N GLY A 112 -4.37 -12.25 2.02
CA GLY A 112 -3.98 -13.64 2.20
C GLY A 112 -3.07 -14.14 1.06
N ALA A 113 -2.24 -15.15 1.34
CA ALA A 113 -1.30 -15.71 0.36
C ALA A 113 -1.99 -16.28 -0.88
N VAL A 114 -1.34 -16.11 -2.03
CA VAL A 114 -1.57 -16.90 -3.26
C VAL A 114 -0.41 -16.69 -4.20
N ASP A 115 -0.16 -17.71 -5.01
CA ASP A 115 0.80 -17.68 -6.10
C ASP A 115 0.17 -17.11 -7.38
N ASP A 116 -0.34 -15.88 -7.30
CA ASP A 116 -0.83 -15.08 -8.43
C ASP A 116 -0.68 -13.60 -8.09
N SER A 117 0.27 -12.93 -8.73
CA SER A 117 0.58 -11.52 -8.44
C SER A 117 -0.56 -10.56 -8.76
N ASP A 118 -1.43 -10.90 -9.70
CA ASP A 118 -2.57 -10.05 -10.08
C ASP A 118 -3.74 -10.20 -9.09
N ALA A 119 -3.70 -11.22 -8.25
CA ALA A 119 -4.61 -11.35 -7.11
C ALA A 119 -4.24 -10.43 -5.95
N HIS A 120 -3.03 -9.86 -5.95
CA HIS A 120 -2.55 -8.92 -4.92
C HIS A 120 -2.73 -7.45 -5.33
N GLY A 121 -3.90 -7.16 -5.89
CA GLY A 121 -4.34 -5.82 -6.25
C GLY A 121 -5.71 -5.51 -5.66
N VAL A 122 -5.89 -4.28 -5.20
CA VAL A 122 -7.15 -3.78 -4.60
C VAL A 122 -7.62 -2.52 -5.30
N TYR A 123 -8.94 -2.32 -5.36
CA TYR A 123 -9.53 -1.10 -5.92
C TYR A 123 -9.67 -0.05 -4.82
N VAL A 124 -8.86 1.01 -4.89
CA VAL A 124 -8.87 2.13 -3.95
C VAL A 124 -9.11 3.41 -4.73
N GLY A 125 -10.14 4.16 -4.35
CA GLY A 125 -10.59 5.32 -5.12
C GLY A 125 -11.02 4.94 -6.55
N GLY A 126 -11.37 3.67 -6.80
CA GLY A 126 -11.65 3.12 -8.13
C GLY A 126 -10.42 2.83 -8.99
N THR A 127 -9.21 3.09 -8.51
CA THR A 127 -7.96 2.73 -9.18
C THR A 127 -7.41 1.41 -8.62
N LEU A 128 -6.90 0.53 -9.49
CA LEU A 128 -6.25 -0.71 -9.06
C LEU A 128 -4.85 -0.40 -8.52
N CYS A 129 -4.62 -0.72 -7.25
CA CYS A 129 -3.38 -0.48 -6.52
C CYS A 129 -2.80 -1.80 -6.01
N VAL A 130 -1.48 -1.91 -5.93
CA VAL A 130 -0.82 -3.14 -5.45
C VAL A 130 -0.92 -3.26 -3.93
N THR A 131 -0.97 -4.47 -3.38
CA THR A 131 -0.83 -4.72 -1.93
C THR A 131 0.56 -5.23 -1.59
N LEU A 132 0.93 -5.24 -0.31
CA LEU A 132 2.17 -5.89 0.14
C LEU A 132 2.13 -7.39 -0.16
N GLY A 133 3.30 -8.00 -0.32
CA GLY A 133 3.46 -9.44 -0.51
C GLY A 133 2.95 -9.95 -1.86
N HIS A 134 2.96 -9.11 -2.89
CA HIS A 134 2.33 -9.39 -4.19
C HIS A 134 3.09 -10.39 -5.09
N GLY A 135 4.20 -10.96 -4.64
CA GLY A 135 4.94 -12.02 -5.34
C GLY A 135 5.94 -11.56 -6.40
N ILE A 136 6.12 -10.24 -6.63
CA ILE A 136 7.07 -9.73 -7.63
C ILE A 136 8.28 -9.12 -6.90
N GLU A 137 9.27 -9.97 -6.62
CA GLU A 137 10.47 -9.55 -5.88
C GLU A 137 11.51 -8.86 -6.78
N HIS A 138 11.57 -9.22 -8.06
CA HIS A 138 12.58 -8.75 -9.00
C HIS A 138 11.98 -8.59 -10.41
N SER A 139 12.12 -7.41 -11.01
CA SER A 139 11.84 -7.12 -12.42
C SER A 139 12.39 -5.73 -12.76
N GLU A 140 12.87 -5.53 -13.98
CA GLU A 140 13.28 -4.22 -14.50
C GLU A 140 12.14 -3.48 -15.22
N HIS A 141 10.99 -4.15 -15.43
CA HIS A 141 9.92 -3.66 -16.29
C HIS A 141 8.56 -3.59 -15.58
N ASP A 142 8.49 -3.98 -14.30
CA ASP A 142 7.28 -3.92 -13.49
C ASP A 142 7.48 -2.97 -12.31
N ALA A 143 6.69 -1.89 -12.25
CA ALA A 143 6.75 -0.91 -11.16
C ALA A 143 6.47 -1.53 -9.78
N ARG A 144 5.81 -2.69 -9.72
CA ARG A 144 5.56 -3.43 -8.48
C ARG A 144 6.84 -4.05 -7.91
N ALA A 145 7.86 -4.29 -8.72
CA ALA A 145 9.00 -5.09 -8.31
C ALA A 145 9.74 -4.51 -7.10
N HIS A 146 9.79 -5.29 -6.03
CA HIS A 146 10.48 -4.88 -4.81
C HIS A 146 10.93 -6.10 -3.98
N PRO A 147 12.24 -6.24 -3.62
CA PRO A 147 12.76 -7.45 -2.98
C PRO A 147 12.14 -7.80 -1.61
N PHE A 148 11.80 -6.78 -0.82
CA PHE A 148 11.10 -6.96 0.46
C PHE A 148 9.58 -6.91 0.30
N LEU A 149 9.03 -5.76 -0.13
CA LEU A 149 7.59 -5.52 -0.22
C LEU A 149 6.84 -6.45 -1.18
N GLY A 150 7.52 -6.97 -2.22
CA GLY A 150 6.95 -7.99 -3.10
C GLY A 150 6.99 -9.40 -2.52
N SER A 151 7.81 -9.66 -1.50
CA SER A 151 7.92 -10.99 -0.91
C SER A 151 6.85 -11.22 0.14
N TYR A 152 5.87 -12.08 -0.15
CA TYR A 152 4.85 -12.47 0.83
C TYR A 152 5.50 -13.01 2.11
N TYR A 153 6.50 -13.88 1.95
CA TYR A 153 7.18 -14.51 3.08
C TYR A 153 7.85 -13.47 3.99
N LYS A 154 8.67 -12.55 3.43
CA LYS A 154 9.39 -11.55 4.23
C LYS A 154 8.43 -10.58 4.91
N VAL A 155 7.43 -10.08 4.18
CA VAL A 155 6.41 -9.18 4.75
C VAL A 155 5.63 -9.86 5.87
N HIS A 156 5.14 -11.08 5.64
CA HIS A 156 4.38 -11.82 6.64
C HIS A 156 5.20 -12.16 7.89
N GLN A 157 6.50 -12.47 7.74
CA GLN A 157 7.41 -12.64 8.88
C GLN A 157 7.60 -11.34 9.65
N ALA A 158 7.69 -10.20 8.96
CA ALA A 158 7.75 -8.89 9.63
C ALA A 158 6.44 -8.60 10.40
N PHE A 159 5.27 -8.88 9.82
CA PHE A 159 3.99 -8.76 10.56
C PHE A 159 3.97 -9.59 11.84
N LYS A 160 4.55 -10.80 11.82
CA LYS A 160 4.65 -11.66 13.01
C LYS A 160 5.59 -11.12 14.10
N SER A 161 6.57 -10.30 13.73
CA SER A 161 7.48 -9.67 14.70
C SER A 161 6.93 -8.38 15.30
N ALA A 162 5.77 -7.90 14.82
CA ALA A 162 5.18 -6.68 15.32
C ALA A 162 4.68 -6.83 16.77
N THR A 163 5.05 -5.87 17.60
CA THR A 163 4.72 -5.84 19.03
C THR A 163 3.51 -4.96 19.34
N CYS A 164 3.18 -4.01 18.46
CA CYS A 164 2.06 -3.09 18.63
C CYS A 164 0.94 -3.42 17.65
N ILE A 165 -0.01 -4.23 18.11
CA ILE A 165 -1.20 -4.65 17.37
C ILE A 165 -2.43 -4.32 18.21
N ASP A 166 -3.45 -3.68 17.63
CA ASP A 166 -4.73 -3.45 18.33
C ASP A 166 -5.66 -4.68 18.28
N GLU A 167 -6.78 -4.61 18.99
CA GLU A 167 -7.83 -5.65 19.00
C GLU A 167 -8.44 -5.95 17.61
N ARG A 168 -8.22 -5.09 16.61
CA ARG A 168 -8.71 -5.24 15.24
C ARG A 168 -7.67 -5.86 14.30
N GLY A 169 -6.46 -6.15 14.81
CA GLY A 169 -5.35 -6.66 14.03
C GLY A 169 -4.61 -5.60 13.22
N LEU A 170 -4.79 -4.32 13.55
CA LEU A 170 -4.04 -3.21 12.96
C LEU A 170 -2.66 -3.11 13.62
N VAL A 171 -1.61 -3.15 12.80
CA VAL A 171 -0.22 -3.04 13.24
C VAL A 171 0.25 -1.60 13.15
N TYR A 172 0.94 -1.10 14.18
CA TYR A 172 1.44 0.27 14.21
C TYR A 172 2.93 0.34 13.90
N ALA A 173 3.27 1.15 12.91
CA ALA A 173 4.64 1.48 12.54
C ALA A 173 4.92 2.98 12.71
N VAL A 174 6.19 3.31 12.90
CA VAL A 174 6.70 4.69 12.89
C VAL A 174 7.58 4.96 11.67
N GLY A 175 7.88 3.93 10.87
CA GLY A 175 8.74 4.06 9.70
C GLY A 175 9.07 2.72 9.05
N VAL A 176 10.13 2.72 8.25
CA VAL A 176 10.65 1.54 7.55
C VAL A 176 12.15 1.42 7.77
N GLU A 177 12.65 0.20 7.72
CA GLU A 177 14.08 -0.08 7.68
C GLU A 177 14.54 -0.11 6.23
N ARG A 178 15.78 0.35 5.98
CA ARG A 178 16.35 0.43 4.64
C ARG A 178 17.76 -0.15 4.60
N ILE A 179 18.11 -0.76 3.48
CA ILE A 179 19.47 -1.22 3.20
C ILE A 179 20.31 0.01 2.85
N GLU A 180 21.33 0.31 3.64
CA GLU A 180 22.17 1.52 3.46
C GLU A 180 22.72 1.69 2.03
N LYS A 181 23.15 0.59 1.40
CA LYS A 181 23.75 0.62 0.05
C LYS A 181 22.76 0.92 -1.08
N THR A 182 21.51 0.46 -0.95
CA THR A 182 20.54 0.50 -2.05
C THR A 182 19.39 1.48 -1.78
N GLY A 183 19.19 1.88 -0.53
CA GLY A 183 18.03 2.65 -0.08
C GLY A 183 16.72 1.87 -0.10
N LEU A 184 16.70 0.63 -0.59
CA LEU A 184 15.50 -0.21 -0.65
C LEU A 184 15.03 -0.60 0.75
N ILE A 185 13.71 -0.75 0.88
CA ILE A 185 13.10 -1.18 2.14
C ILE A 185 13.49 -2.63 2.42
N SER A 186 13.83 -2.92 3.68
CA SER A 186 14.13 -4.27 4.16
C SER A 186 13.27 -4.72 5.34
N GLY A 187 12.46 -3.81 5.88
CA GLY A 187 11.69 -4.06 7.11
C GLY A 187 10.82 -2.88 7.49
N PHE A 188 10.11 -3.03 8.60
CA PHE A 188 9.28 -1.99 9.20
C PHE A 188 9.81 -1.62 10.57
N GLN A 189 9.73 -0.34 10.94
CA GLN A 189 10.01 0.12 12.29
C GLN A 189 8.70 0.16 13.06
N TRP A 190 8.47 -0.84 13.92
CA TRP A 190 7.27 -0.93 14.75
C TRP A 190 7.26 0.14 15.85
N LYS A 191 6.07 0.51 16.31
CA LYS A 191 5.90 1.44 17.43
C LYS A 191 6.34 0.82 18.77
#